data_AF-A0A4R6G1F1-F1
#
_entry.id   AF-A0A4R6G1F1-F1
#
_cell.length_a   1.000
_cell.length_b   1.000
_cell.length_c   1.000
_cell.angle_alpha   90.00
_cell.angle_beta   90.00
_cell.angle_gamma   90.00
#
_symmetry.space_group_name_H-M   'P 1'
#
loop_
_entity.id
_entity.type
_entity.pdbx_description
1 polymer ?
#
loop_
_entity_poly.entity_id
_entity_poly.type
_entity_poly.pdbx_seq_one_letter_code
_entity_poly.pdbx_strand_id
1 'polypeptide(L)' 'MKLGAFSVSLSVKDLKASKAFYEKLGFQVFAGDFEKNYFIMKSEDSLIGLFQGMFENNILTFNPGWDAKARKL' A
#
# COMPACT_ATOMS: atom_id res chain seq x y z
N MET A 1 -3.83 20.75 10.66
CA MET A 1 -2.50 20.13 10.41
C MET A 1 -2.46 19.67 8.96
N LYS A 2 -1.42 19.98 8.17
CA LYS A 2 -1.26 19.50 6.79
C LYS A 2 -0.54 18.14 6.82
N LEU A 3 -1.30 17.06 6.90
CA LEU A 3 -0.75 15.70 7.09
C LEU A 3 -0.15 15.07 5.83
N GLY A 4 -0.36 15.69 4.66
CA GLY A 4 0.10 15.13 3.38
C GLY A 4 -0.70 13.91 2.96
N ALA A 5 -0.04 12.98 2.27
CA ALA A 5 -0.61 11.70 1.87
C ALA A 5 -0.79 10.76 3.07
N PHE A 6 -1.67 9.77 2.93
CA PHE A 6 -1.74 8.64 3.83
C PHE A 6 -1.75 7.33 3.05
N SER A 7 -1.40 6.25 3.72
CA SER A 7 -1.44 4.90 3.17
C SER A 7 -1.88 3.91 4.24
N VAL A 8 -2.53 2.83 3.81
CA VAL A 8 -2.87 1.71 4.69
C VAL A 8 -2.01 0.51 4.35
N SER A 9 -1.35 -0.05 5.35
CA SER A 9 -0.63 -1.33 5.25
C SER A 9 -1.51 -2.43 5.83
N LEU A 10 -1.90 -3.38 4.98
CA LEU A 10 -2.75 -4.51 5.33
C LEU A 10 -1.89 -5.75 5.62
N SER A 11 -2.13 -6.37 6.76
CA SER A 11 -1.61 -7.71 7.05
C SER A 11 -2.47 -8.73 6.33
N VAL A 12 -1.91 -9.39 5.32
CA VAL A 12 -2.63 -10.34 4.47
C VAL A 12 -2.15 -11.77 4.71
N LYS A 13 -3.09 -12.72 4.70
CA LYS A 13 -2.78 -14.14 4.86
C LYS A 13 -2.22 -14.78 3.58
N ASP A 14 -2.68 -14.29 2.42
CA ASP A 14 -2.24 -14.73 1.10
C ASP A 14 -2.01 -13.51 0.21
N LEU A 15 -0.73 -13.22 -0.05
CA LEU A 15 -0.27 -12.08 -0.82
C LEU A 15 -0.71 -12.16 -2.28
N LYS A 16 -0.72 -13.36 -2.88
CA LYS A 16 -1.06 -13.55 -4.29
C LYS A 16 -2.56 -13.36 -4.51
N ALA A 17 -3.38 -13.95 -3.64
CA ALA A 17 -4.83 -13.77 -3.69
C ALA A 17 -5.23 -12.31 -3.44
N SER A 18 -4.60 -11.66 -2.45
CA SER A 18 -4.87 -10.26 -2.12
C SER A 18 -4.46 -9.32 -3.25
N LYS A 19 -3.27 -9.51 -3.84
CA LYS A 19 -2.84 -8.75 -5.03
C LYS A 19 -3.86 -8.88 -6.16
N ALA A 20 -4.25 -10.11 -6.51
CA ALA A 20 -5.21 -10.36 -7.59
C ALA A 20 -6.59 -9.72 -7.32
N PHE A 21 -7.02 -9.68 -6.06
CA PHE A 21 -8.24 -8.98 -5.66
C PHE A 21 -8.14 -7.47 -5.93
N TYR A 22 -7.08 -6.81 -5.47
CA TYR A 22 -6.92 -5.37 -5.66
C TYR A 22 -6.65 -4.98 -7.12
N GLU A 23 -6.01 -5.85 -7.91
CA GLU A 23 -5.88 -5.65 -9.36
C GLU A 23 -7.26 -5.59 -10.05
N LYS A 24 -8.22 -6.41 -9.63
CA LYS A 24 -9.61 -6.34 -10.15
C LYS A 24 -10.33 -5.05 -9.78
N LEU A 25 -9.91 -4.40 -8.70
CA LEU A 25 -10.43 -3.09 -8.29
C LEU A 25 -9.70 -1.93 -8.97
N GLY A 26 -8.79 -2.20 -9.92
CA GLY A 26 -8.06 -1.18 -10.66
C GLY A 26 -6.80 -0.67 -9.96
N PHE A 27 -6.31 -1.35 -8.93
CA PHE A 27 -4.99 -1.06 -8.38
C PHE A 27 -3.88 -1.70 -9.22
N GLN A 28 -2.75 -1.00 -9.31
CA GLN A 28 -1.54 -1.49 -9.99
C GLN A 28 -0.37 -1.58 -9.02
N VAL A 29 0.57 -2.48 -9.29
CA VAL A 29 1.81 -2.56 -8.51
C VAL A 29 2.62 -1.29 -8.72
N PHE A 30 2.93 -0.60 -7.63
CA PHE A 30 3.77 0.58 -7.61
C PHE A 30 5.19 0.27 -7.11
N ALA A 31 5.31 -0.62 -6.11
CA ALA A 31 6.58 -1.09 -5.58
C ALA A 31 6.42 -2.45 -4.88
N GLY A 32 7.55 -3.05 -4.49
CA GLY A 32 7.57 -4.35 -3.83
C GLY A 32 7.51 -5.52 -4.80
N ASP A 33 7.72 -6.71 -4.26
CA ASP A 33 7.75 -7.96 -4.99
C ASP A 33 7.39 -9.13 -4.05
N PHE A 34 7.10 -10.27 -4.66
CA PHE A 34 6.70 -11.46 -3.93
C PHE A 34 7.84 -12.02 -3.05
N GLU A 35 9.10 -11.88 -3.48
CA GLU A 35 10.27 -12.38 -2.74
C GLU A 35 10.46 -11.64 -1.41
N LYS A 36 10.04 -10.36 -1.35
CA LYS A 36 10.06 -9.54 -0.13
C LYS A 36 8.77 -9.64 0.70
N ASN A 37 7.83 -10.50 0.33
CA ASN A 37 6.54 -10.67 0.99
C ASN A 37 5.66 -9.40 1.04
N TYR A 38 5.81 -8.46 0.09
CA TYR A 38 4.91 -7.31 0.03
C TYR A 38 4.72 -6.71 -1.36
N PHE A 39 3.57 -6.05 -1.54
CA PHE A 39 3.31 -5.15 -2.66
C PHE A 39 2.80 -3.82 -2.15
N ILE A 40 3.31 -2.72 -2.68
CA ILE A 40 2.65 -1.41 -2.62
C ILE A 40 1.83 -1.27 -3.89
N MET A 41 0.54 -1.07 -3.71
CA MET A 41 -0.45 -0.96 -4.77
C MET A 41 -1.05 0.44 -4.80
N LYS A 42 -1.29 0.94 -6.01
CA LYS A 42 -1.80 2.29 -6.23
C LYS A 42 -3.00 2.30 -7.18
N SER A 43 -4.03 3.06 -6.83
CA SER A 43 -5.15 3.41 -7.71
C SER A 43 -5.43 4.90 -7.55
N GLU A 44 -5.24 5.67 -8.62
CA GLU A 44 -5.28 7.14 -8.59
C GLU A 44 -4.39 7.71 -7.47
N ASP A 45 -4.98 8.36 -6.46
CA ASP A 45 -4.28 8.91 -5.29
C ASP A 45 -4.34 7.99 -4.05
N SER A 46 -4.97 6.82 -4.16
CA SER A 46 -5.05 5.83 -3.09
C SER A 46 -3.85 4.90 -3.08
N LEU A 47 -3.24 4.71 -1.90
CA LEU A 47 -2.10 3.83 -1.67
C LEU A 47 -2.44 2.76 -0.62
N ILE A 48 -2.27 1.50 -1.00
CA ILE A 48 -2.44 0.33 -0.13
C ILE A 48 -1.19 -0.53 -0.20
N GLY A 49 -0.62 -0.88 0.94
CA GLY A 49 0.40 -1.91 1.04
C GLY A 49 -0.20 -3.25 1.46
N LEU A 50 0.20 -4.34 0.81
CA LEU A 50 -0.15 -5.71 1.17
C LEU A 50 1.10 -6.39 1.70
N PHE A 51 1.08 -6.88 2.94
CA PHE A 51 2.25 -7.48 3.59
C PHE A 51 1.87 -8.83 4.20
N GLN A 52 2.62 -9.88 3.88
CA GLN A 52 2.36 -11.22 4.41
C GLN A 52 3.39 -11.58 5.49
N GLY A 53 2.90 -11.87 6.70
CA GLY A 53 3.73 -12.35 7.81
C GLY A 53 4.71 -11.32 8.40
N MET A 54 4.53 -10.02 8.12
CA MET A 54 5.44 -8.97 8.61
C MET A 54 4.97 -8.28 9.89
N PHE A 55 3.66 -8.20 10.11
CA PHE A 55 3.05 -7.61 11.29
C PHE A 55 1.65 -8.20 11.51
N GLU A 56 1.17 -8.18 12.75
CA GLU A 56 -0.12 -8.80 13.12
C GLU A 56 -1.33 -7.94 12.69
N ASN A 57 -1.25 -6.63 12.90
CA ASN A 57 -2.37 -5.71 12.72
C ASN A 57 -2.11 -4.72 11.59
N ASN A 58 -3.19 -4.24 10.96
CA ASN A 58 -3.10 -3.22 9.92
C ASN A 58 -2.54 -1.91 10.48
N ILE A 59 -1.83 -1.15 9.63
CA ILE A 59 -1.17 0.10 10.00
C ILE A 59 -1.72 1.23 9.12
N LEU A 60 -2.12 2.33 9.73
CA LEU A 60 -2.39 3.59 9.03
C LEU A 60 -1.19 4.50 9.17
N THR A 61 -0.61 4.91 8.04
CA THR A 61 0.56 5.78 8.00
C THR A 61 0.20 7.12 7.38
N PHE A 62 0.51 8.20 8.08
CA PHE A 62 0.52 9.54 7.51
C PHE A 62 1.93 9.87 7.02
N ASN A 63 2.04 10.52 5.85
CA ASN A 63 3.30 10.92 5.23
C ASN A 63 3.34 12.45 5.11
N PRO A 64 3.65 13.18 6.20
CA PRO A 64 3.73 14.63 6.18
C PRO A 64 4.73 15.15 5.15
N GLY A 65 4.34 16.20 4.44
CA GLY A 65 5.21 16.85 3.43
C GLY A 65 5.27 16.13 2.08
N TRP A 66 4.49 15.08 1.86
CA TRP A 66 4.39 14.35 0.60
C TRP A 66 2.97 14.33 0.04
N ASP A 67 2.84 14.34 -1.28
CA ASP A 67 1.59 14.05 -1.98
C ASP A 67 1.44 12.55 -2.32
N ALA A 68 0.26 12.15 -2.80
CA ALA A 68 -0.03 10.76 -3.16
C ALA A 68 0.81 10.22 -4.33
N LYS A 69 1.58 11.08 -5.00
CA LYS A 69 2.51 10.74 -6.09
C LYS A 69 3.96 10.70 -5.62
N ALA A 70 4.18 10.65 -4.30
CA ALA A 70 5.50 10.66 -3.69
C ALA A 70 6.34 11.88 -4.12
N ARG A 71 5.70 13.04 -4.26
CA ARG A 71 6.35 14.34 -4.49
C ARG A 71 6.23 15.20 -3.25
N LYS A 72 7.20 16.09 -3.05
CA LYS A 72 7.20 17.03 -1.93
C LYS A 72 6.07 18.07 -2.09
N LEU A 73 5.36 18.34 -1.00
CA LEU A 73 4.33 19.41 -0.89
C LEU A 73 4.92 20.78 -0.57
#